data_AF-A0A511H655-F1
#
_entry.id   AF-A0A511H655-F1
#
_cell.length_a   1.000
_cell.length_b   1.000
_cell.length_c   1.000
_cell.angle_alpha   90.00
_cell.angle_beta   90.00
_cell.angle_gamma   90.00
#
_symmetry.space_group_name_H-M   'P 1'
#
loop_
_entity.id
_entity.type
_entity.pdbx_description
1 polymer ?
#
loop_
_entity_poly.entity_id
_entity_poly.type
_entity_poly.pdbx_seq_one_letter_code
_entity_poly.pdbx_strand_id
1 'polypeptide(L)'
;MWKRPLLAKRGGPIPAAPAYRPFPRPLTPEGVALGRWLFYAPHLSSDRQVSCATCHEQARAFADDAALTQRGVSGRPLARHAPALINLAWVEGLIWDGGTKNLESLSLAPLKHPDEMGNSQLRS
;
A
#
# COMPACT_ATOMS: atom_id res chain seq x y z
N MET A 1 33.32 -10.30 -25.00
CA MET A 1 32.71 -9.61 -26.16
C MET A 1 31.18 -9.68 -26.02
N TRP A 2 30.60 -8.85 -25.16
CA TRP A 2 29.13 -8.79 -25.00
C TRP A 2 28.53 -8.03 -26.19
N LYS A 3 27.76 -8.74 -27.01
CA LYS A 3 26.99 -8.11 -28.08
C LYS A 3 25.85 -7.34 -27.41
N ARG A 4 25.89 -6.00 -27.52
CA ARG A 4 24.79 -5.10 -27.16
C ARG A 4 23.52 -5.61 -27.84
N PRO A 5 22.44 -5.95 -27.11
CA PRO A 5 21.19 -6.25 -27.78
C PRO A 5 20.76 -4.97 -28.50
N LEU A 6 20.42 -5.12 -29.77
CA LEU A 6 19.86 -4.06 -30.59
C LEU A 6 18.66 -3.50 -29.83
N LEU A 7 18.74 -2.23 -29.41
CA LEU A 7 17.59 -1.45 -28.97
C LEU A 7 16.61 -1.43 -30.14
N ALA A 8 15.67 -2.38 -30.14
CA ALA A 8 14.51 -2.32 -31.00
C ALA A 8 13.86 -0.96 -30.74
N LYS A 9 13.78 -0.12 -31.78
CA LYS A 9 13.00 1.11 -31.77
C LYS A 9 11.56 0.74 -31.45
N ARG A 10 11.18 0.74 -30.18
CA ARG A 10 9.78 0.58 -29.73
C ARG A 10 9.04 1.88 -30.03
N GLY A 11 8.74 2.11 -31.30
CA GLY A 11 7.91 3.22 -31.79
C GLY A 11 6.43 2.85 -31.84
N GLY A 12 5.94 2.04 -30.88
CA GLY A 12 4.50 1.80 -30.73
C GLY A 12 3.82 3.03 -30.12
N PRO A 13 2.50 3.20 -30.31
CA PRO A 13 1.76 4.27 -29.65
C PRO A 13 2.01 4.18 -28.13
N ILE A 14 2.34 5.31 -27.52
CA ILE A 14 2.44 5.41 -26.06
C ILE A 14 1.07 4.98 -25.52
N PRO A 15 1.00 3.98 -24.62
CA PRO A 15 -0.27 3.60 -24.02
C PRO A 15 -0.91 4.83 -23.37
N ALA A 16 -2.24 4.95 -23.50
CA ALA A 16 -2.96 6.07 -22.92
C ALA A 16 -2.63 6.19 -21.43
N ALA A 17 -2.53 7.43 -20.95
CA ALA A 17 -2.32 7.67 -19.53
C ALA A 17 -3.42 6.96 -18.72
N PRO A 18 -3.08 6.34 -17.59
CA PRO A 18 -4.08 5.69 -16.74
C PRO A 18 -5.15 6.70 -16.35
N ALA A 19 -6.42 6.26 -16.35
CA ALA A 19 -7.53 7.11 -15.96
C ALA A 19 -7.48 7.39 -14.45
N TYR A 20 -7.65 8.67 -14.08
CA TYR A 20 -7.81 9.05 -12.67
C TYR A 20 -9.10 8.46 -12.11
N ARG A 21 -8.99 7.75 -10.98
CA ARG A 21 -10.13 7.24 -10.23
C ARG A 21 -10.48 8.23 -9.11
N PRO A 22 -11.61 8.95 -9.23
CA PRO A 22 -12.00 9.91 -8.20
C PRO A 22 -12.32 9.19 -6.88
N PHE A 23 -11.98 9.83 -5.77
CA PHE A 23 -12.36 9.35 -4.46
C PHE A 23 -13.90 9.38 -4.32
N PRO A 24 -14.51 8.35 -3.71
CA PRO A 24 -15.97 8.27 -3.56
C PRO A 24 -16.53 9.37 -2.66
N ARG A 25 -15.69 10.01 -1.84
CA ARG A 25 -16.02 11.19 -1.03
C ARG A 25 -15.01 12.31 -1.28
N PRO A 26 -15.44 13.59 -1.30
CA PRO A 26 -14.52 14.71 -1.39
C PRO A 26 -13.48 14.68 -0.26
N LEU A 27 -12.23 14.98 -0.60
CA LEU A 27 -11.17 15.18 0.40
C LEU A 27 -11.39 16.53 1.09
N THR A 28 -11.42 16.54 2.41
CA THR A 28 -11.40 17.76 3.21
C THR A 28 -10.04 17.93 3.88
N PRO A 29 -9.60 19.16 4.20
CA PRO A 29 -8.37 19.38 4.97
C PRO A 29 -8.33 18.59 6.27
N GLU A 30 -9.46 18.52 6.98
CA GLU A 30 -9.61 17.81 8.24
C GLU A 30 -9.51 16.29 8.04
N GLY A 31 -10.13 15.76 6.97
CA GLY A 31 -10.06 14.35 6.62
C GLY A 31 -8.65 13.91 6.24
N VAL A 32 -7.92 14.75 5.50
CA VAL A 32 -6.51 14.50 5.16
C VAL A 32 -5.62 14.54 6.42
N ALA A 33 -5.83 15.51 7.30
CA ALA A 33 -5.09 15.61 8.56
C ALA A 33 -5.33 14.40 9.47
N LEU A 34 -6.59 13.99 9.62
CA LEU A 34 -6.95 12.79 10.37
C LEU A 34 -6.35 11.52 9.76
N GLY A 35 -6.47 11.35 8.44
CA GLY A 35 -5.88 10.21 7.74
C GLY A 35 -4.37 10.13 7.91
N ARG A 36 -3.67 11.27 7.84
CA ARG A 36 -2.24 11.34 8.15
C ARG A 36 -1.95 10.91 9.58
N TRP A 37 -2.70 11.41 10.56
CA TRP A 37 -2.49 11.04 11.95
C TRP A 37 -2.69 9.53 12.18
N LEU A 38 -3.75 8.94 11.61
CA LEU A 38 -4.02 7.51 11.67
C LEU A 38 -2.94 6.67 10.96
N PHE A 39 -2.35 7.16 9.87
CA PHE A 39 -1.32 6.44 9.13
C PHE A 39 -0.07 6.13 9.99
N TYR A 40 0.28 7.04 10.90
CA TYR A 40 1.44 6.91 11.80
C TYR A 40 1.04 6.46 13.21
N ALA A 41 -0.22 6.08 13.43
CA ALA A 41 -0.74 5.71 14.74
C ALA A 41 -0.47 4.22 15.05
N PRO A 42 0.43 3.90 15.99
CA PRO A 42 0.66 2.50 16.37
C PRO A 42 -0.49 1.95 17.23
N HIS A 43 -1.30 2.82 17.86
CA HIS A 43 -2.43 2.41 18.70
C HIS A 43 -3.56 1.71 17.92
N LEU A 44 -3.49 1.70 16.59
CA LEU A 44 -4.39 0.94 15.74
C LEU A 44 -4.02 -0.55 15.66
N SER A 45 -2.82 -0.98 16.03
CA SER A 45 -2.48 -2.41 16.12
C SER A 45 -2.83 -3.01 17.48
N SER A 46 -3.00 -4.33 17.51
CA SER A 46 -3.35 -5.08 18.72
C SER A 46 -2.30 -4.98 19.82
N ASP A 47 -1.02 -4.84 19.46
CA ASP A 47 0.12 -4.69 20.36
C ASP A 47 0.53 -3.23 20.63
N ARG A 48 -0.12 -2.28 19.94
CA ARG A 48 0.18 -0.85 19.98
C ARG A 48 1.59 -0.47 19.54
N GLN A 49 2.25 -1.28 18.71
CA GLN A 49 3.61 -1.02 18.17
C GLN A 49 3.66 -0.84 16.65
N VAL A 50 2.64 -1.28 15.92
CA VAL A 50 2.62 -1.32 14.45
C VAL A 50 1.64 -0.28 13.90
N SER A 51 2.10 0.50 12.92
CA SER A 51 1.28 1.46 12.17
C SER A 51 1.37 1.19 10.67
N CYS A 52 0.58 1.89 9.85
CA CYS A 52 0.71 1.78 8.39
C CYS A 52 2.14 2.17 7.95
N ALA A 53 2.73 3.17 8.60
CA ALA A 53 4.07 3.65 8.33
C ALA A 53 5.20 2.66 8.70
N THR A 54 4.90 1.60 9.47
CA THR A 54 5.88 0.57 9.83
C THR A 54 6.39 -0.22 8.62
N CYS A 55 5.54 -0.38 7.59
CA CYS A 55 5.88 -1.06 6.33
C CYS A 55 5.81 -0.11 5.13
N HIS A 56 5.13 1.03 5.23
CA HIS A 56 4.98 2.01 4.16
C HIS A 56 5.76 3.30 4.46
N GLU A 57 7.08 3.24 4.27
CA GLU A 57 8.00 4.32 4.63
C GLU A 57 7.92 5.50 3.66
N GLN A 58 7.59 6.69 4.15
CA GLN A 58 7.44 7.90 3.31
C GLN A 58 8.72 8.22 2.50
N ALA A 59 9.90 8.03 3.08
CA ALA A 59 11.19 8.25 2.41
C ALA A 59 11.43 7.31 1.22
N ARG A 60 10.65 6.23 1.12
CA ARG A 60 10.75 5.18 0.10
C ARG A 60 9.49 5.13 -0.77
N ALA A 61 8.87 6.29 -1.00
CA ALA A 61 7.61 6.39 -1.74
C ALA A 61 6.49 5.56 -1.11
N PHE A 62 6.48 5.48 0.23
CA PHE A 62 5.53 4.66 1.00
C PHE A 62 5.60 3.17 0.66
N ALA A 63 6.78 2.66 0.29
CA ALA A 63 7.07 1.24 0.14
C ALA A 63 7.95 0.72 1.29
N ASP A 64 8.09 -0.59 1.38
CA ASP A 64 9.01 -1.26 2.30
C ASP A 64 10.40 -1.46 1.68
N ASP A 65 11.43 -1.51 2.51
CA ASP A 65 12.80 -1.86 2.11
C ASP A 65 13.13 -3.35 2.25
N ALA A 66 12.34 -4.09 3.02
CA ALA A 66 12.46 -5.52 3.16
C ALA A 66 11.61 -6.25 2.12
N ALA A 67 12.19 -7.22 1.41
CA ALA A 67 11.45 -8.03 0.43
C ALA A 67 10.21 -8.71 1.03
N LEU A 68 10.35 -9.26 2.25
CA LEU A 68 9.26 -9.74 3.09
C LEU A 68 9.51 -9.25 4.51
N THR A 69 8.73 -8.29 4.96
CA THR A 69 8.92 -7.64 6.26
C THR A 69 8.54 -8.55 7.41
N GLN A 70 9.24 -8.43 8.53
CA GLN A 70 8.93 -9.07 9.81
C GLN A 70 8.47 -8.05 10.86
N ARG A 71 8.20 -6.80 10.43
CA ARG A 71 7.90 -5.67 11.34
C ARG A 71 6.43 -5.62 11.81
N GLY A 72 5.60 -6.59 11.41
CA GLY A 72 4.22 -6.71 11.86
C GLY A 72 4.10 -7.37 13.24
N VAL A 73 2.87 -7.40 13.79
CA VAL A 73 2.63 -7.78 15.19
C VAL A 73 3.10 -9.18 15.59
N SER A 74 3.18 -10.12 14.63
CA SER A 74 3.59 -11.49 14.92
C SER A 74 5.11 -11.70 14.89
N GLY A 75 5.87 -10.73 14.35
CA GLY A 75 7.30 -10.89 14.07
C GLY A 75 7.64 -11.90 12.97
N ARG A 76 6.64 -12.51 12.32
CA ARG A 76 6.84 -13.47 11.23
C ARG A 76 6.99 -12.74 9.89
N PRO A 77 7.72 -13.31 8.91
CA PRO A 77 7.72 -12.76 7.56
C PRO A 77 6.30 -12.69 6.99
N LEU A 78 5.93 -11.53 6.46
CA LEU A 78 4.69 -11.40 5.68
C LEU A 78 4.76 -12.23 4.40
N ALA A 79 3.60 -12.55 3.85
CA ALA A 79 3.50 -13.35 2.62
C ALA A 79 3.89 -12.57 1.35
N ARG A 80 3.90 -11.24 1.41
CA ARG A 80 4.15 -10.36 0.25
C ARG A 80 4.91 -9.10 0.65
N HIS A 81 5.60 -8.52 -0.33
CA HIS A 81 6.22 -7.20 -0.22
C HIS A 81 5.16 -6.12 -0.06
N ALA A 82 5.38 -5.14 0.82
CA ALA A 82 4.51 -3.98 0.96
C ALA A 82 4.77 -2.98 -0.19
N PRO A 83 3.79 -2.80 -1.12
CA PRO A 83 3.99 -1.99 -2.31
C PRO A 83 4.06 -0.49 -1.98
N ALA A 84 4.55 0.30 -2.93
CA ALA A 84 4.46 1.75 -2.85
C ALA A 84 2.98 2.21 -2.85
N LEU A 85 2.64 3.19 -2.00
CA LEU A 85 1.29 3.78 -1.94
C LEU A 85 1.16 5.08 -2.75
N ILE A 86 2.23 5.53 -3.41
CA ILE A 86 2.14 6.69 -4.30
C ILE A 86 1.31 6.37 -5.55
N ASN A 87 0.54 7.35 -6.02
CA ASN A 87 -0.23 7.27 -7.27
C ASN A 87 -1.32 6.19 -7.34
N LEU A 88 -1.81 5.67 -6.20
CA LEU A 88 -2.87 4.64 -6.19
C LEU A 88 -4.16 5.05 -6.91
N ALA A 89 -4.44 6.36 -7.05
CA ALA A 89 -5.58 6.85 -7.81
C ALA A 89 -5.53 6.54 -9.32
N TRP A 90 -4.38 6.08 -9.83
CA TRP A 90 -4.16 5.72 -11.23
C TRP A 90 -3.90 4.22 -11.44
N VAL A 91 -4.00 3.39 -10.41
CA VAL A 91 -3.72 1.95 -10.48
C VAL A 91 -5.01 1.14 -10.52
N GLU A 92 -5.04 0.08 -11.33
CA GLU A 92 -6.14 -0.88 -11.37
C GLU A 92 -5.84 -2.08 -10.46
N GLY A 93 -6.68 -2.30 -9.45
CA GLY A 93 -6.44 -3.29 -8.40
C GLY A 93 -5.47 -2.78 -7.35
N LEU A 94 -5.90 -2.76 -6.08
CA LEU A 94 -5.15 -2.09 -5.01
C LEU A 94 -4.28 -3.03 -4.17
N ILE A 95 -4.40 -4.35 -4.40
CA ILE A 95 -3.57 -5.38 -3.78
C ILE A 95 -3.03 -6.34 -4.83
N TRP A 96 -2.01 -7.09 -4.44
CA TRP A 96 -1.28 -8.02 -5.30
C TRP A 96 -2.13 -9.11 -5.98
N ASP A 97 -3.32 -9.43 -5.47
CA ASP A 97 -4.25 -10.39 -6.08
C ASP A 97 -5.43 -9.71 -6.80
N GLY A 98 -5.46 -8.38 -6.84
CA GLY A 98 -6.54 -7.59 -7.44
C GLY A 98 -7.88 -7.62 -6.67
N GLY A 99 -7.94 -8.24 -5.49
CA GLY A 99 -9.18 -8.48 -4.74
C GLY A 99 -9.84 -7.22 -4.20
N THR A 100 -9.06 -6.20 -3.85
CA THR A 100 -9.56 -4.99 -3.22
C THR A 100 -9.90 -3.91 -4.26
N LYS A 101 -11.18 -3.53 -4.32
CA LYS A 101 -11.72 -2.61 -5.34
C LYS A 101 -11.78 -1.14 -4.92
N ASN A 102 -11.53 -0.82 -3.65
CA ASN A 102 -11.51 0.54 -3.13
C ASN A 102 -10.49 0.69 -1.97
N LEU A 103 -10.11 1.94 -1.66
CA LEU A 103 -9.07 2.23 -0.65
C LEU A 103 -9.54 1.89 0.77
N GLU A 104 -10.85 1.95 1.03
CA GLU A 104 -11.41 1.59 2.32
C GLU A 104 -11.15 0.12 2.65
N SER A 105 -11.49 -0.78 1.73
CA SER A 105 -11.20 -2.21 1.88
C SER A 105 -9.69 -2.50 1.87
N LEU A 106 -8.87 -1.63 1.27
CA LEU A 106 -7.40 -1.75 1.30
C LEU A 106 -6.86 -1.51 2.72
N SER A 107 -7.40 -0.52 3.42
CA SER A 107 -6.99 -0.19 4.78
C SER A 107 -7.46 -1.20 5.83
N LEU A 108 -8.62 -1.84 5.62
CA LEU A 108 -9.21 -2.77 6.58
C LEU A 108 -8.51 -4.13 6.61
N ALA A 109 -7.93 -4.58 5.50
CA ALA A 109 -7.27 -5.88 5.43
C ALA A 109 -6.02 -5.95 6.33
N PRO A 110 -5.04 -5.01 6.26
CA PRO A 110 -3.91 -4.95 7.18
C PRO A 110 -4.32 -4.83 8.65
N LEU A 111 -5.36 -4.03 8.92
CA LEU A 111 -5.88 -3.83 10.27
C LEU A 111 -6.28 -5.17 10.93
N LYS A 112 -6.85 -6.10 10.16
CA LYS A 112 -7.34 -7.40 10.64
C LYS A 112 -6.30 -8.50 10.54
N HIS A 113 -5.33 -8.40 9.64
CA HIS A 113 -4.40 -9.49 9.34
C HIS A 113 -3.55 -9.83 10.58
N PRO A 114 -3.49 -11.11 11.02
CA PRO A 114 -2.86 -11.50 12.28
C PRO A 114 -1.35 -11.30 12.30
N ASP A 115 -0.71 -11.22 11.13
CA ASP A 115 0.73 -10.93 11.01
C ASP A 115 1.03 -9.45 10.76
N GLU A 116 0.02 -8.63 10.43
CA GLU A 116 0.23 -7.20 10.16
C GLU A 116 -0.13 -6.37 11.39
N MET A 117 -1.41 -6.04 11.60
CA MET A 117 -1.86 -5.21 12.74
C MET A 117 -2.75 -5.97 13.75
N GLY A 118 -3.25 -7.15 13.42
CA GLY A 118 -3.76 -8.12 14.40
C GLY A 118 -5.13 -7.86 15.05
N ASN A 119 -5.98 -6.98 14.52
CA ASN A 119 -7.30 -6.71 15.11
C ASN A 119 -8.38 -7.70 14.65
N SER A 120 -8.39 -8.89 15.26
CA SER A 120 -9.37 -9.95 14.96
C SER A 120 -10.84 -9.58 15.26
N GLN A 121 -11.08 -8.53 16.06
CA GLN A 121 -12.42 -8.10 16.49
C GLN A 121 -13.07 -7.03 15.60
N LEU A 122 -12.34 -6.47 14.62
CA LEU A 122 -12.91 -5.44 13.72
C LEU A 122 -13.94 -6.08 12.78
N ARG A 123 -15.21 -5.71 12.94
CA ARG A 123 -16.31 -6.15 12.06
C ARG A 123 -16.32 -5.31 10.78
N SER A 124 -16.70 -5.95 9.67
CA SER A 124 -16.91 -5.32 8.35
C SER A 124 -18.22 -4.55 8.30
#